data_AF-A0A357BYL8-F1
#
_entry.id   AF-A0A357BYL8-F1
#
_cell.length_a   1.000
_cell.length_b   1.000
_cell.length_c   1.000
_cell.angle_alpha   90.00
_cell.angle_beta   90.00
_cell.angle_gamma   90.00
#
_symmetry.space_group_name_H-M   'P 1'
#
loop_
_entity.id
_entity.type
_entity.pdbx_description
1 polymer ?
#
loop_
_entity_poly.entity_id
_entity_poly.type
_entity_poly.pdbx_seq_one_letter_code
_entity_poly.pdbx_strand_id
1 'polypeptide(L)'
;MFKKERLWPYPQNLDVSGEFKRPVKISFVAGNLPDWCTEDFQQITGIKPRSTPDAYCIKFLLDQSCIHQQGYSLDISPDNCIVTGKISQGLFYGFQTLLQILVQCKSDATWPVIAIKDYPRYNKRCFMVDMGRSVYNITSLKRIVRILARLKMNQLHLGFYDDELCGLQFKNLPFGHDNPHSITLEELAELVDYANRYHIEIVPELQSWGHVGSLVYHRPELNGGPGMYNGSCFRITEKAFTLMRELISQVVAVMPPKATIHLGLDEANWYPGTDLPADFTPCDMVKRYYEILQSIGKEHNKELTLRIWADHGGRTVPEDIQHNVIIEPWEYWIQQAPAISEKIVKYSSQKMRWMMGAGSSGGHFRGAYSATRYWCQNAVNSDNVDGVNITMWLWNDLERRLALLFNGAYYAWNPLAKSDFSHLEDIEAYDLKVFPIMYWWQSNFRDAFVDDIERDRGPLVYNGFYLWGKNHGKPVAPTAIAANTTDGHDYLNEH
;
A
#
# COMPACT_ATOMS: atom_id res chain seq x y z
N MET A 1 -21.33 20.62 14.50
CA MET A 1 -21.18 21.40 13.26
C MET A 1 -20.06 20.82 12.41
N PHE A 2 -20.33 20.64 11.12
CA PHE A 2 -19.42 20.06 10.13
C PHE A 2 -18.15 20.91 9.95
N LYS A 3 -16.98 20.26 9.77
CA LYS A 3 -15.71 20.91 9.45
C LYS A 3 -15.09 20.27 8.22
N LYS A 4 -14.91 21.06 7.15
CA LYS A 4 -14.33 20.57 5.89
C LYS A 4 -12.91 20.02 6.06
N GLU A 5 -12.15 20.56 7.01
CA GLU A 5 -10.78 20.17 7.33
C GLU A 5 -10.68 18.74 7.87
N ARG A 6 -11.80 18.15 8.32
CA ARG A 6 -11.86 16.77 8.81
C ARG A 6 -12.12 15.74 7.71
N LEU A 7 -12.34 16.17 6.46
CA LEU A 7 -12.43 15.23 5.34
C LEU A 7 -11.03 14.75 4.96
N TRP A 8 -10.88 13.43 4.91
CA TRP A 8 -9.60 12.77 4.69
C TRP A 8 -9.71 11.55 3.78
N PRO A 9 -8.96 11.49 2.66
CA PRO A 9 -8.22 12.60 2.05
C PRO A 9 -9.12 13.79 1.68
N TYR A 10 -8.52 14.99 1.57
CA TYR A 10 -9.25 16.22 1.25
C TYR A 10 -9.73 16.23 -0.22
N PRO A 11 -11.02 16.48 -0.49
CA PRO A 11 -11.55 16.45 -1.85
C PRO A 11 -10.92 17.49 -2.80
N GLN A 12 -10.93 17.19 -4.10
CA GLN A 12 -10.50 18.13 -5.14
C GLN A 12 -11.37 19.40 -5.18
N ASN A 13 -12.70 19.23 -5.17
CA ASN A 13 -13.67 20.32 -5.14
C ASN A 13 -14.74 20.02 -4.09
N LEU A 14 -14.98 20.99 -3.21
CA LEU A 14 -15.94 20.92 -2.13
C LEU A 14 -16.59 22.29 -1.97
N ASP A 15 -17.92 22.33 -2.06
CA ASP A 15 -18.74 23.48 -1.74
C ASP A 15 -19.67 23.16 -0.56
N VAL A 16 -19.82 24.13 0.34
CA VAL A 16 -20.69 24.06 1.52
C VAL A 16 -21.50 25.35 1.56
N SER A 17 -22.78 25.27 1.22
CA SER A 17 -23.61 26.45 0.92
C SER A 17 -24.70 26.75 1.94
N GLY A 18 -24.88 25.89 2.95
CA GLY A 18 -25.85 26.10 4.02
C GLY A 18 -26.08 24.87 4.87
N GLU A 19 -27.17 24.89 5.64
CA GLU A 19 -27.60 23.76 6.47
C GLU A 19 -29.11 23.56 6.37
N PHE A 20 -29.58 22.34 6.61
CA PHE A 20 -31.00 22.00 6.68
C PHE A 20 -31.27 21.08 7.86
N LYS A 21 -32.53 20.99 8.29
CA LYS A 21 -32.91 20.13 9.42
C LYS A 21 -32.56 18.68 9.12
N ARG A 22 -31.87 18.03 10.05
CA ARG A 22 -31.49 16.61 9.92
C ARG A 22 -32.73 15.73 9.68
N PRO A 23 -32.71 14.87 8.65
CA PRO A 23 -33.80 13.93 8.41
C PRO A 23 -33.98 12.92 9.55
N VAL A 24 -35.23 12.63 9.88
CA VAL A 24 -35.59 11.63 10.91
C VAL A 24 -35.74 10.23 10.32
N LYS A 25 -36.34 10.12 9.13
CA LYS A 25 -36.49 8.88 8.37
C LYS A 25 -35.54 8.94 7.19
N ILE A 26 -34.68 7.94 7.07
CA ILE A 26 -33.64 7.88 6.02
C ILE A 26 -33.76 6.53 5.33
N SER A 27 -33.84 6.51 4.00
CA SER A 27 -33.67 5.30 3.20
C SER A 27 -32.25 5.27 2.64
N PHE A 28 -31.63 4.09 2.66
CA PHE A 28 -30.28 3.88 2.13
C PHE A 28 -30.35 2.85 0.99
N VAL A 29 -30.12 3.29 -0.24
CA VAL A 29 -30.20 2.46 -1.45
C VAL A 29 -28.77 2.21 -1.93
N ALA A 30 -28.15 1.16 -1.39
CA ALA A 30 -26.76 0.80 -1.67
C ALA A 30 -26.51 0.54 -3.16
N GLY A 31 -27.44 -0.16 -3.83
CA GLY A 31 -27.45 -0.38 -5.28
C GLY A 31 -26.19 -1.08 -5.80
N ASN A 32 -25.20 -0.29 -6.19
CA ASN A 32 -23.95 -0.72 -6.82
C ASN A 32 -22.74 -0.71 -5.86
N LEU A 33 -22.97 -0.60 -4.56
CA LEU A 33 -21.94 -0.77 -3.53
C LEU A 33 -21.78 -2.24 -3.13
N PRO A 34 -20.62 -2.63 -2.56
CA PRO A 34 -20.50 -3.92 -1.89
C PRO A 34 -21.58 -4.15 -0.82
N ASP A 35 -22.11 -5.37 -0.73
CA ASP A 35 -23.27 -5.70 0.13
C ASP A 35 -23.08 -5.30 1.59
N TRP A 36 -21.85 -5.47 2.10
CA TRP A 36 -21.49 -5.16 3.48
C TRP A 36 -21.54 -3.65 3.81
N CYS A 37 -21.56 -2.76 2.82
CA CYS A 37 -21.60 -1.31 3.04
C CYS A 37 -22.87 -0.85 3.76
N THR A 38 -23.98 -1.58 3.65
CA THR A 38 -25.22 -1.24 4.38
C THR A 38 -25.07 -1.45 5.88
N GLU A 39 -24.44 -2.55 6.30
CA GLU A 39 -24.15 -2.82 7.71
C GLU A 39 -23.13 -1.83 8.26
N ASP A 40 -22.09 -1.55 7.48
CA ASP A 40 -21.06 -0.58 7.79
C ASP A 40 -21.62 0.83 8.01
N PHE A 41 -22.51 1.27 7.10
CA PHE A 41 -23.26 2.51 7.23
C PHE A 41 -24.02 2.58 8.56
N GLN A 42 -24.74 1.52 8.92
CA GLN A 42 -25.51 1.47 10.17
C GLN A 42 -24.62 1.56 11.40
N GLN A 43 -23.51 0.79 11.42
CA GLN A 43 -22.60 0.73 12.56
C GLN A 43 -21.91 2.07 12.80
N ILE A 44 -21.39 2.70 11.74
CA ILE A 44 -20.65 3.96 11.83
C ILE A 44 -21.60 5.12 12.16
N THR A 45 -22.67 5.28 11.39
CA THR A 45 -23.57 6.44 11.51
C THR A 45 -24.59 6.30 12.65
N GLY A 46 -24.91 5.07 13.07
CA GLY A 46 -26.02 4.78 13.98
C GLY A 46 -27.40 4.93 13.35
N ILE A 47 -27.48 5.26 12.05
CA ILE A 47 -28.74 5.42 11.32
C ILE A 47 -29.26 4.04 10.93
N LYS A 48 -30.51 3.73 11.26
CA LYS A 48 -31.21 2.52 10.81
C LYS A 48 -32.08 2.86 9.60
N PRO A 49 -31.72 2.42 8.37
CA PRO A 49 -32.49 2.73 7.18
C PRO A 49 -33.94 2.26 7.27
N ARG A 50 -34.86 3.06 6.73
CA ARG A 50 -36.29 2.74 6.59
C ARG A 50 -36.77 3.14 5.21
N SER A 51 -37.34 2.18 4.48
CA SER A 51 -37.91 2.42 3.15
C SER A 51 -39.36 2.85 3.27
N THR A 52 -39.60 4.15 3.46
CA THR A 52 -40.94 4.76 3.41
C THR A 52 -40.99 5.85 2.32
N PRO A 53 -42.15 6.15 1.71
CA PRO A 53 -42.24 7.15 0.65
C PRO A 53 -41.80 8.57 1.05
N ASP A 54 -41.87 8.87 2.35
CA ASP A 54 -41.47 10.15 2.95
C ASP A 54 -40.04 10.16 3.52
N ALA A 55 -39.27 9.07 3.34
CA ALA A 55 -37.90 8.98 3.84
C ALA A 55 -36.93 9.79 2.97
N TYR A 56 -35.98 10.46 3.63
CA TYR A 56 -34.87 11.11 2.95
C TYR A 56 -33.97 10.06 2.30
N CYS A 57 -33.78 10.17 0.99
CA CYS A 57 -33.13 9.11 0.21
C CYS A 57 -31.64 9.35 0.03
N ILE A 58 -30.82 8.40 0.47
CA ILE A 58 -29.40 8.27 0.13
C ILE A 58 -29.28 7.20 -0.96
N LYS A 59 -28.75 7.57 -2.13
CA LYS A 59 -28.65 6.66 -3.29
C LYS A 59 -27.29 6.73 -4.00
N PHE A 60 -26.86 5.60 -4.55
CA PHE A 60 -25.61 5.44 -5.28
C PHE A 60 -25.88 5.05 -6.73
N LEU A 61 -25.49 5.91 -7.68
CA LEU A 61 -25.87 5.81 -9.09
C LEU A 61 -24.65 5.71 -10.00
N LEU A 62 -24.66 4.73 -10.90
CA LEU A 62 -23.66 4.67 -11.95
C LEU A 62 -23.98 5.68 -13.05
N ASP A 63 -22.97 6.42 -13.49
CA ASP A 63 -23.08 7.38 -14.59
C ASP A 63 -21.88 7.26 -15.54
N GLN A 64 -22.13 6.79 -16.75
CA GLN A 64 -21.09 6.58 -17.76
C GLN A 64 -20.52 7.90 -18.32
N SER A 65 -21.19 9.03 -18.11
CA SER A 65 -20.70 10.36 -18.50
C SER A 65 -19.56 10.85 -17.61
N CYS A 66 -19.35 10.25 -16.43
CA CYS A 66 -18.21 10.54 -15.57
C CYS A 66 -16.88 10.23 -16.29
N ILE A 67 -15.97 11.20 -16.30
CA ILE A 67 -14.69 11.10 -16.99
C ILE A 67 -13.66 10.26 -16.22
N HIS A 68 -13.63 10.36 -14.89
CA HIS A 68 -12.67 9.69 -14.03
C HIS A 68 -13.23 8.36 -13.52
N GLN A 69 -12.51 7.26 -13.76
CA GLN A 69 -12.90 5.91 -13.32
C GLN A 69 -13.10 5.84 -11.79
N GLN A 70 -12.13 6.37 -11.05
CA GLN A 70 -12.14 6.40 -9.58
C GLN A 70 -12.82 7.65 -9.00
N GLY A 71 -13.43 8.49 -9.85
CA GLY A 71 -14.06 9.73 -9.41
C GLY A 71 -15.52 9.53 -8.97
N TYR A 72 -16.00 10.48 -8.19
CA TYR A 72 -17.39 10.57 -7.78
C TYR A 72 -17.87 12.03 -7.66
N SER A 73 -19.18 12.22 -7.77
CA SER A 73 -19.87 13.38 -7.20
C SER A 73 -20.67 12.97 -5.97
N LEU A 74 -20.75 13.85 -4.98
CA LEU A 74 -21.59 13.68 -3.80
C LEU A 74 -22.37 14.99 -3.59
N ASP A 75 -23.68 14.90 -3.67
CA ASP A 75 -24.61 16.00 -3.47
C ASP A 75 -25.50 15.69 -2.27
N ILE A 76 -25.41 16.51 -1.22
CA ILE A 76 -26.28 16.45 -0.03
C ILE A 76 -27.14 17.72 -0.04
N SER A 77 -28.43 17.57 -0.26
CA SER A 77 -29.40 18.68 -0.29
C SER A 77 -30.56 18.41 0.69
N PRO A 78 -31.48 19.37 0.90
CA PRO A 78 -32.69 19.14 1.69
C PRO A 78 -33.59 18.02 1.15
N ASP A 79 -33.53 17.74 -0.15
CA ASP A 79 -34.42 16.78 -0.81
C ASP A 79 -33.87 15.35 -0.77
N ASN A 80 -32.56 15.17 -0.95
CA ASN A 80 -31.91 13.86 -1.01
C ASN A 80 -30.38 13.95 -0.95
N CYS A 81 -29.74 12.79 -0.83
CA CYS A 81 -28.30 12.61 -0.95
C CYS A 81 -28.00 11.67 -2.12
N ILE A 82 -27.19 12.11 -3.08
CA ILE A 82 -26.82 11.35 -4.27
C ILE A 82 -25.32 11.22 -4.35
N VAL A 83 -24.83 9.98 -4.49
CA VAL A 83 -23.45 9.71 -4.88
C VAL A 83 -23.48 9.14 -6.29
N THR A 84 -22.74 9.75 -7.19
CA THR A 84 -22.63 9.32 -8.59
C THR A 84 -21.19 8.98 -8.91
N GLY A 85 -20.95 7.91 -9.67
CA GLY A 85 -19.61 7.51 -10.08
C GLY A 85 -19.64 6.64 -11.34
N LYS A 86 -18.51 6.53 -12.03
CA LYS A 86 -18.46 5.77 -13.30
C LYS A 86 -18.57 4.25 -13.09
N ILE A 87 -17.91 3.77 -12.04
CA ILE A 87 -17.82 2.37 -11.64
C ILE A 87 -17.99 2.24 -10.12
N SER A 88 -18.19 1.02 -9.62
CA SER A 88 -18.35 0.72 -8.18
C SER A 88 -17.26 1.34 -7.30
N GLN A 89 -16.01 1.37 -7.76
CA GLN A 89 -14.89 1.93 -6.97
C GLN A 89 -15.05 3.44 -6.72
N GLY A 90 -15.52 4.21 -7.71
CA GLY A 90 -15.83 5.63 -7.52
C GLY A 90 -16.96 5.85 -6.52
N LEU A 91 -18.04 5.07 -6.65
CA LEU A 91 -19.15 5.08 -5.68
C LEU A 91 -18.68 4.74 -4.26
N PHE A 92 -17.81 3.74 -4.14
CA PHE A 92 -17.23 3.35 -2.87
C PHE A 92 -16.42 4.47 -2.22
N TYR A 93 -15.62 5.22 -3.00
CA TYR A 93 -14.92 6.39 -2.47
C TYR A 93 -15.86 7.51 -2.05
N GLY A 94 -16.94 7.74 -2.80
CA GLY A 94 -18.00 8.67 -2.38
C GLY A 94 -18.71 8.22 -1.11
N PHE A 95 -18.93 6.92 -0.94
CA PHE A 95 -19.44 6.33 0.30
C PHE A 95 -18.49 6.59 1.48
N GLN A 96 -17.17 6.43 1.31
CA GLN A 96 -16.20 6.75 2.38
C GLN A 96 -16.27 8.22 2.80
N THR A 97 -16.42 9.14 1.85
CA THR A 97 -16.59 10.57 2.15
C THR A 97 -17.92 10.86 2.85
N LEU A 98 -19.01 10.23 2.39
CA LEU A 98 -20.33 10.36 3.03
C LEU A 98 -20.29 9.92 4.50
N LEU A 99 -19.64 8.78 4.80
CA LEU A 99 -19.49 8.32 6.18
C LEU A 99 -18.78 9.36 7.06
N GLN A 100 -17.70 9.98 6.57
CA GLN A 100 -16.98 11.02 7.30
C GLN A 100 -17.84 12.25 7.56
N ILE A 101 -18.69 12.65 6.63
CA ILE A 101 -19.64 13.76 6.81
C ILE A 101 -20.69 13.40 7.87
N LEU A 102 -21.34 12.24 7.73
CA LEU A 102 -22.45 11.84 8.61
C LEU A 102 -22.00 11.60 10.05
N VAL A 103 -20.78 11.09 10.25
CA VAL A 103 -20.19 10.94 11.59
C VAL A 103 -20.00 12.30 12.27
N GLN A 104 -19.54 13.33 11.54
CA GLN A 104 -19.39 14.67 12.10
C GLN A 104 -20.74 15.26 12.55
N CYS A 105 -21.80 14.96 11.82
CA CYS A 105 -23.15 15.48 12.08
C CYS A 105 -24.03 14.53 12.92
N LYS A 106 -23.46 13.47 13.51
CA LYS A 106 -24.21 12.41 14.21
C LYS A 106 -25.04 12.90 15.39
N SER A 107 -24.63 14.00 16.03
CA SER A 107 -25.34 14.63 17.15
C SER A 107 -25.92 16.00 16.81
N ASP A 108 -25.74 16.46 15.56
CA ASP A 108 -26.21 17.78 15.14
C ASP A 108 -27.70 17.73 14.77
N ALA A 109 -28.42 18.83 15.06
CA ALA A 109 -29.82 19.02 14.67
C ALA A 109 -30.00 19.32 13.17
N THR A 110 -28.91 19.70 12.51
CA THR A 110 -28.85 20.09 11.10
C THR A 110 -27.78 19.26 10.36
N TRP A 111 -27.99 19.11 9.05
CA TRP A 111 -27.00 18.57 8.10
C TRP A 111 -26.54 19.68 7.15
N PRO A 112 -25.27 19.67 6.72
CA PRO A 112 -24.78 20.64 5.75
C PRO A 112 -25.31 20.35 4.34
N VAL A 113 -25.55 21.41 3.56
CA VAL A 113 -25.73 21.32 2.11
C VAL A 113 -24.33 21.25 1.48
N ILE A 114 -24.04 20.15 0.79
CA ILE A 114 -22.70 19.85 0.27
C ILE A 114 -22.79 19.47 -1.21
N ALA A 115 -21.87 20.01 -2.01
CA ALA A 115 -21.58 19.52 -3.36
C ALA A 115 -20.09 19.20 -3.48
N ILE A 116 -19.76 17.96 -3.80
CA ILE A 116 -18.38 17.47 -3.98
C ILE A 116 -18.23 16.90 -5.39
N LYS A 117 -17.11 17.24 -6.04
CA LYS A 117 -16.60 16.56 -7.24
C LYS A 117 -15.17 16.18 -6.99
N ASP A 118 -14.92 14.88 -6.90
CA ASP A 118 -13.66 14.38 -6.36
C ASP A 118 -13.14 13.17 -7.13
N TYR A 119 -11.82 13.05 -7.19
CA TYR A 119 -11.10 12.01 -7.90
C TYR A 119 -9.64 12.00 -7.42
N PRO A 120 -8.96 10.84 -7.45
CA PRO A 120 -7.56 10.77 -7.08
C PRO A 120 -6.67 11.40 -8.15
N ARG A 121 -5.61 12.10 -7.75
CA ARG A 121 -4.54 12.50 -8.69
C ARG A 121 -3.77 11.28 -9.20
N TYR A 122 -3.47 10.33 -8.31
CA TYR A 122 -2.66 9.15 -8.64
C TYR A 122 -3.54 7.92 -8.75
N ASN A 123 -3.41 7.18 -9.86
CA ASN A 123 -4.22 6.01 -10.13
C ASN A 123 -3.92 4.87 -9.16
N LYS A 124 -2.66 4.70 -8.78
CA LYS A 124 -2.19 3.69 -7.82
C LYS A 124 -1.77 4.36 -6.51
N ARG A 125 -2.42 3.98 -5.42
CA ARG A 125 -2.20 4.50 -4.07
C ARG A 125 -1.94 3.31 -3.18
N CYS A 126 -0.66 3.02 -3.04
CA CYS A 126 -0.14 1.79 -2.50
C CYS A 126 0.42 2.01 -1.10
N PHE A 127 0.19 1.04 -0.23
CA PHE A 127 0.85 0.93 1.07
C PHE A 127 1.55 -0.41 1.13
N MET A 128 2.82 -0.42 1.53
CA MET A 128 3.62 -1.64 1.58
C MET A 128 3.92 -2.04 3.02
N VAL A 129 3.78 -3.33 3.29
CA VAL A 129 4.23 -3.97 4.52
C VAL A 129 5.39 -4.91 4.26
N ASP A 130 6.36 -4.89 5.16
CA ASP A 130 7.58 -5.69 5.09
C ASP A 130 7.44 -6.99 5.89
N MET A 131 7.14 -8.08 5.20
CA MET A 131 7.05 -9.42 5.79
C MET A 131 8.39 -10.17 5.79
N GLY A 132 9.45 -9.55 5.25
CA GLY A 132 10.81 -10.08 5.24
C GLY A 132 11.59 -9.73 6.51
N ARG A 133 11.21 -8.65 7.21
CA ARG A 133 11.83 -8.22 8.48
C ARG A 133 10.88 -8.14 9.66
N SER A 134 9.58 -8.23 9.40
CA SER A 134 8.56 -8.25 10.46
C SER A 134 7.50 -9.31 10.18
N VAL A 135 6.60 -9.47 11.14
CA VAL A 135 5.55 -10.50 11.08
C VAL A 135 4.18 -9.89 10.84
N TYR A 136 3.44 -10.48 9.91
CA TYR A 136 2.07 -10.10 9.58
C TYR A 136 1.23 -11.36 9.43
N ASN A 137 0.22 -11.47 10.29
CA ASN A 137 -0.75 -12.56 10.21
C ASN A 137 -1.95 -12.13 9.35
N ILE A 138 -2.79 -13.10 8.96
CA ILE A 138 -3.96 -12.84 8.10
C ILE A 138 -4.94 -11.82 8.72
N THR A 139 -5.09 -11.80 10.05
CA THR A 139 -5.98 -10.86 10.75
C THR A 139 -5.47 -9.43 10.64
N SER A 140 -4.18 -9.19 10.85
CA SER A 140 -3.58 -7.86 10.71
C SER A 140 -3.60 -7.38 9.26
N LEU A 141 -3.33 -8.24 8.28
CA LEU A 141 -3.41 -7.91 6.86
C LEU A 141 -4.83 -7.50 6.44
N LYS A 142 -5.86 -8.25 6.87
CA LYS A 142 -7.27 -7.87 6.63
C LYS A 142 -7.65 -6.56 7.30
N ARG A 143 -7.10 -6.26 8.48
CA ARG A 143 -7.28 -4.96 9.15
C ARG A 143 -6.67 -3.83 8.32
N ILE A 144 -5.45 -4.01 7.83
CA ILE A 144 -4.77 -3.02 6.98
C ILE A 144 -5.62 -2.75 5.73
N VAL A 145 -6.15 -3.78 5.06
CA VAL A 145 -7.09 -3.62 3.92
C VAL A 145 -8.25 -2.68 4.27
N ARG A 146 -8.88 -2.86 5.44
CA ARG A 146 -10.01 -2.01 5.86
C ARG A 146 -9.57 -0.57 6.14
N ILE A 147 -8.40 -0.37 6.77
CA ILE A 147 -7.83 0.98 6.99
C ILE A 147 -7.55 1.66 5.64
N LEU A 148 -6.90 0.96 4.71
CA LEU A 148 -6.60 1.45 3.36
C LEU A 148 -7.87 1.87 2.61
N ALA A 149 -8.92 1.07 2.70
CA ALA A 149 -10.21 1.36 2.07
C ALA A 149 -10.82 2.67 2.57
N ARG A 150 -10.76 2.94 3.89
CA ARG A 150 -11.26 4.20 4.49
C ARG A 150 -10.47 5.43 4.03
N LEU A 151 -9.18 5.25 3.79
CA LEU A 151 -8.26 6.28 3.30
C LEU A 151 -8.24 6.39 1.77
N LYS A 152 -9.13 5.66 1.08
CA LYS A 152 -9.23 5.61 -0.38
C LYS A 152 -7.94 5.16 -1.06
N MET A 153 -7.09 4.42 -0.36
CA MET A 153 -5.98 3.68 -0.95
C MET A 153 -6.55 2.53 -1.79
N ASN A 154 -5.76 1.95 -2.69
CA ASN A 154 -6.24 0.88 -3.57
C ASN A 154 -5.26 -0.25 -3.83
N GLN A 155 -4.07 -0.22 -3.21
CA GLN A 155 -3.10 -1.29 -3.28
C GLN A 155 -2.50 -1.58 -1.91
N LEU A 156 -2.37 -2.87 -1.59
CA LEU A 156 -1.58 -3.37 -0.48
C LEU A 156 -0.42 -4.18 -1.07
N HIS A 157 0.80 -3.70 -0.87
CA HIS A 157 2.03 -4.31 -1.35
C HIS A 157 2.65 -5.17 -0.25
N LEU A 158 2.89 -6.45 -0.55
CA LEU A 158 3.41 -7.44 0.39
C LEU A 158 4.84 -7.82 0.01
N GLY A 159 5.84 -7.29 0.72
CA GLY A 159 7.22 -7.74 0.64
C GLY A 159 7.36 -9.09 1.33
N PHE A 160 7.23 -10.19 0.59
CA PHE A 160 7.03 -11.50 1.21
C PHE A 160 8.24 -12.05 1.95
N TYR A 161 9.44 -11.68 1.54
CA TYR A 161 10.65 -12.17 2.15
C TYR A 161 11.80 -11.20 1.91
N ASP A 162 12.79 -11.33 2.77
CA ASP A 162 14.05 -10.62 2.67
C ASP A 162 15.19 -11.49 3.24
N ASP A 163 16.28 -10.89 3.71
CA ASP A 163 17.40 -11.58 4.31
C ASP A 163 17.04 -12.31 5.60
N GLU A 164 16.19 -11.71 6.45
CA GLU A 164 15.91 -12.18 7.79
C GLU A 164 14.80 -13.24 7.83
N LEU A 165 13.68 -13.02 7.16
CA LEU A 165 12.49 -13.86 7.23
C LEU A 165 11.87 -14.08 5.85
N CYS A 166 11.07 -15.15 5.78
CA CYS A 166 10.10 -15.37 4.73
C CYS A 166 8.70 -15.42 5.38
N GLY A 167 7.84 -14.48 5.01
CA GLY A 167 6.48 -14.32 5.51
C GLY A 167 5.42 -15.11 4.74
N LEU A 168 5.79 -15.80 3.66
CA LEU A 168 4.90 -16.66 2.87
C LEU A 168 5.42 -18.09 2.82
N GLN A 169 4.56 -19.06 3.09
CA GLN A 169 4.89 -20.48 2.98
C GLN A 169 4.71 -20.97 1.54
N PHE A 170 5.81 -21.40 0.92
CA PHE A 170 5.77 -22.01 -0.40
C PHE A 170 5.54 -23.52 -0.31
N LYS A 171 4.73 -24.07 -1.22
CA LYS A 171 4.46 -25.51 -1.29
C LYS A 171 5.68 -26.24 -1.84
N ASN A 172 5.97 -27.40 -1.24
CA ASN A 172 7.10 -28.28 -1.60
C ASN A 172 8.49 -27.62 -1.52
N LEU A 173 8.59 -26.47 -0.87
CA LEU A 173 9.82 -25.72 -0.66
C LEU A 173 9.93 -25.37 0.83
N PRO A 174 11.16 -25.24 1.37
CA PRO A 174 11.37 -25.01 2.80
C PRO A 174 11.05 -23.57 3.26
N PHE A 175 10.83 -22.65 2.31
CA PHE A 175 10.72 -21.22 2.59
C PHE A 175 9.45 -20.86 3.37
N GLY A 176 9.62 -20.09 4.44
CA GLY A 176 8.56 -19.59 5.31
C GLY A 176 8.12 -20.57 6.40
N HIS A 177 8.51 -21.84 6.35
CA HIS A 177 8.09 -22.86 7.32
C HIS A 177 8.80 -22.74 8.68
N ASP A 178 9.92 -22.02 8.73
CA ASP A 178 10.67 -21.70 9.94
C ASP A 178 10.18 -20.42 10.64
N ASN A 179 9.39 -19.60 9.95
CA ASN A 179 8.72 -18.43 10.50
C ASN A 179 7.34 -18.81 11.06
N PRO A 180 7.13 -18.79 12.39
CA PRO A 180 5.86 -19.21 12.99
C PRO A 180 4.67 -18.25 12.71
N HIS A 181 4.91 -17.12 12.05
CA HIS A 181 3.90 -16.13 11.69
C HIS A 181 3.70 -15.97 10.19
N SER A 182 4.36 -16.79 9.37
CA SER A 182 4.16 -16.77 7.91
C SER A 182 2.74 -17.20 7.55
N ILE A 183 2.20 -16.62 6.48
CA ILE A 183 0.90 -17.02 5.94
C ILE A 183 1.09 -18.11 4.87
N THR A 184 0.05 -18.91 4.67
CA THR A 184 -0.03 -19.90 3.60
C THR A 184 -0.46 -19.27 2.27
N LEU A 185 -0.27 -20.00 1.16
CA LEU A 185 -0.82 -19.60 -0.15
C LEU A 185 -2.35 -19.59 -0.14
N GLU A 186 -2.99 -20.45 0.66
CA GLU A 186 -4.44 -20.47 0.87
C GLU A 186 -4.91 -19.19 1.58
N GLU A 187 -4.19 -18.75 2.62
CA GLU A 187 -4.48 -17.47 3.30
C GLU A 187 -4.18 -16.27 2.40
N LEU A 188 -3.17 -16.34 1.54
CA LEU A 188 -2.94 -15.32 0.52
C LEU A 188 -4.11 -15.25 -0.47
N ALA A 189 -4.62 -16.39 -0.94
CA ALA A 189 -5.82 -16.44 -1.80
C ALA A 189 -7.03 -15.83 -1.09
N GLU A 190 -7.24 -16.19 0.18
CA GLU A 190 -8.31 -15.60 1.01
C GLU A 190 -8.13 -14.08 1.15
N LEU A 191 -6.90 -13.59 1.35
CA LEU A 191 -6.60 -12.18 1.45
C LEU A 191 -6.87 -11.43 0.14
N VAL A 192 -6.52 -12.02 -1.00
CA VAL A 192 -6.80 -11.47 -2.34
C VAL A 192 -8.31 -11.27 -2.51
N ASP A 193 -9.11 -12.31 -2.25
CA ASP A 193 -10.58 -12.22 -2.34
C ASP A 193 -11.15 -11.21 -1.34
N TYR A 194 -10.63 -11.22 -0.11
CA TYR A 194 -11.02 -10.30 0.94
C TYR A 194 -10.77 -8.85 0.52
N ALA A 195 -9.56 -8.53 0.04
CA ALA A 195 -9.14 -7.21 -0.39
C ALA A 195 -9.94 -6.68 -1.58
N ASN A 196 -10.30 -7.57 -2.51
CA ASN A 196 -11.07 -7.19 -3.70
C ASN A 196 -12.45 -6.63 -3.34
N ARG A 197 -13.09 -7.13 -2.27
CA ARG A 197 -14.37 -6.59 -1.74
C ARG A 197 -14.29 -5.17 -1.20
N TYR A 198 -13.07 -4.67 -0.96
CA TYR A 198 -12.76 -3.31 -0.53
C TYR A 198 -12.11 -2.47 -1.65
N HIS A 199 -12.08 -2.99 -2.88
CA HIS A 199 -11.38 -2.39 -4.01
C HIS A 199 -9.87 -2.16 -3.76
N ILE A 200 -9.24 -3.07 -3.01
CA ILE A 200 -7.80 -3.12 -2.77
C ILE A 200 -7.20 -4.25 -3.59
N GLU A 201 -6.24 -3.94 -4.46
CA GLU A 201 -5.40 -4.93 -5.16
C GLU A 201 -4.22 -5.34 -4.25
N ILE A 202 -3.96 -6.65 -4.16
CA ILE A 202 -2.74 -7.16 -3.55
C ILE A 202 -1.61 -7.13 -4.58
N VAL A 203 -0.48 -6.53 -4.22
CA VAL A 203 0.75 -6.50 -5.05
C VAL A 203 1.81 -7.33 -4.33
N PRO A 204 2.07 -8.57 -4.75
CA PRO A 204 3.12 -9.38 -4.15
C PRO A 204 4.51 -8.93 -4.62
N GLU A 205 5.46 -8.88 -3.70
CA GLU A 205 6.88 -8.73 -3.98
C GLU A 205 7.67 -10.00 -3.67
N LEU A 206 8.42 -10.43 -4.67
CA LEU A 206 9.35 -11.56 -4.61
C LEU A 206 10.74 -11.05 -4.97
N GLN A 207 11.57 -10.80 -3.94
CA GLN A 207 12.95 -10.37 -4.15
C GLN A 207 13.69 -11.38 -5.04
N SER A 208 14.16 -10.91 -6.19
CA SER A 208 14.63 -11.79 -7.29
C SER A 208 16.14 -11.64 -7.56
N TRP A 209 16.86 -10.83 -6.79
CA TRP A 209 18.31 -10.70 -6.94
C TRP A 209 19.05 -10.40 -5.63
N GLY A 210 18.86 -9.22 -5.04
CA GLY A 210 19.27 -8.89 -3.67
C GLY A 210 18.22 -9.35 -2.66
N HIS A 211 18.48 -9.17 -1.36
CA HIS A 211 17.52 -9.43 -0.29
C HIS A 211 16.97 -10.86 -0.25
N VAL A 212 17.86 -11.84 -0.42
CA VAL A 212 17.49 -13.26 -0.57
C VAL A 212 18.06 -14.16 0.52
N GLY A 213 18.59 -13.59 1.61
CA GLY A 213 19.21 -14.32 2.73
C GLY A 213 18.36 -15.47 3.25
N SER A 214 17.05 -15.23 3.47
CA SER A 214 16.14 -16.27 3.95
C SER A 214 15.96 -17.43 2.95
N LEU A 215 16.14 -17.18 1.65
CA LEU A 215 16.07 -18.23 0.62
C LEU A 215 17.39 -18.97 0.48
N VAL A 216 18.52 -18.25 0.40
CA VAL A 216 19.84 -18.87 0.22
C VAL A 216 20.29 -19.61 1.47
N TYR A 217 19.74 -19.30 2.65
CA TYR A 217 19.91 -20.12 3.86
C TYR A 217 19.50 -21.59 3.62
N HIS A 218 18.37 -21.80 2.94
CA HIS A 218 17.85 -23.14 2.61
C HIS A 218 18.35 -23.68 1.25
N ARG A 219 19.02 -22.84 0.46
CA ARG A 219 19.60 -23.13 -0.86
C ARG A 219 21.01 -22.52 -0.98
N PRO A 220 21.98 -22.97 -0.17
CA PRO A 220 23.31 -22.35 -0.10
C PRO A 220 24.06 -22.41 -1.43
N GLU A 221 23.73 -23.36 -2.31
CA GLU A 221 24.27 -23.45 -3.67
C GLU A 221 23.90 -22.25 -4.56
N LEU A 222 22.83 -21.52 -4.23
CA LEU A 222 22.37 -20.32 -4.94
C LEU A 222 22.97 -19.03 -4.38
N ASN A 223 23.75 -19.08 -3.29
CA ASN A 223 24.36 -17.89 -2.71
C ASN A 223 25.42 -17.31 -3.66
N GLY A 224 25.27 -16.05 -4.04
CA GLY A 224 26.22 -15.28 -4.86
C GLY A 224 27.25 -14.54 -4.04
N GLY A 225 26.89 -14.09 -2.84
CA GLY A 225 27.71 -13.26 -1.98
C GLY A 225 26.93 -12.11 -1.34
N PRO A 226 27.63 -11.18 -0.67
CA PRO A 226 26.99 -10.03 -0.02
C PRO A 226 26.43 -9.03 -1.03
N GLY A 227 25.25 -8.49 -0.74
CA GLY A 227 24.66 -7.31 -1.38
C GLY A 227 25.09 -6.01 -0.69
N MET A 228 24.34 -4.94 -0.94
CA MET A 228 24.46 -3.70 -0.18
C MET A 228 23.93 -3.90 1.25
N TYR A 229 24.35 -3.03 2.18
CA TYR A 229 23.88 -3.02 3.58
C TYR A 229 23.94 -4.39 4.29
N ASN A 230 24.94 -5.21 3.96
CA ASN A 230 25.12 -6.58 4.47
C ASN A 230 24.03 -7.59 4.06
N GLY A 231 23.14 -7.25 3.11
CA GLY A 231 22.17 -8.19 2.57
C GLY A 231 22.82 -9.33 1.77
N SER A 232 22.02 -10.26 1.29
CA SER A 232 22.48 -11.40 0.47
C SER A 232 22.03 -11.27 -0.99
N CYS A 233 22.85 -11.76 -1.91
CA CYS A 233 22.53 -11.82 -3.34
C CYS A 233 22.46 -13.25 -3.84
N PHE A 234 21.55 -13.51 -4.78
CA PHE A 234 21.61 -14.72 -5.59
C PHE A 234 22.85 -14.71 -6.48
N ARG A 235 23.41 -15.90 -6.69
CA ARG A 235 24.27 -16.17 -7.84
C ARG A 235 23.41 -16.26 -9.08
N ILE A 236 23.69 -15.41 -10.07
CA ILE A 236 22.85 -15.31 -11.26
C ILE A 236 23.13 -16.54 -12.15
N THR A 237 22.23 -17.53 -12.10
CA THR A 237 22.37 -18.86 -12.71
C THR A 237 21.01 -19.31 -13.24
N GLU A 238 20.98 -20.29 -14.14
CA GLU A 238 19.71 -20.90 -14.60
C GLU A 238 18.97 -21.59 -13.45
N LYS A 239 19.68 -22.07 -12.43
CA LYS A 239 19.05 -22.61 -11.20
C LYS A 239 18.31 -21.54 -10.41
N ALA A 240 18.87 -20.35 -10.25
CA ALA A 240 18.20 -19.24 -9.59
C ALA A 240 16.95 -18.79 -10.36
N PHE A 241 17.03 -18.67 -11.69
CA PHE A 241 15.86 -18.36 -12.52
C PHE A 241 14.77 -19.44 -12.43
N THR A 242 15.16 -20.71 -12.37
CA THR A 242 14.23 -21.84 -12.19
C THR A 242 13.50 -21.76 -10.86
N LEU A 243 14.22 -21.49 -9.76
CA LEU A 243 13.62 -21.29 -8.45
C LEU A 243 12.63 -20.13 -8.47
N MET A 244 13.04 -18.97 -8.98
CA MET A 244 12.18 -17.79 -9.04
C MET A 244 10.92 -18.05 -9.87
N ARG A 245 11.04 -18.76 -11.00
CA ARG A 245 9.88 -19.17 -11.80
C ARG A 245 8.89 -20.02 -10.99
N GLU A 246 9.38 -20.95 -10.18
CA GLU A 246 8.54 -21.78 -9.31
C GLU A 246 7.81 -20.92 -8.26
N LEU A 247 8.53 -20.04 -7.56
CA LEU A 247 7.96 -19.13 -6.56
C LEU A 247 6.90 -18.20 -7.16
N ILE A 248 7.22 -17.54 -8.27
CA ILE A 248 6.31 -16.64 -8.97
C ILE A 248 5.07 -17.39 -9.45
N SER A 249 5.21 -18.61 -9.97
CA SER A 249 4.07 -19.41 -10.45
C SER A 249 3.10 -19.77 -9.32
N GLN A 250 3.61 -20.13 -8.13
CA GLN A 250 2.78 -20.42 -6.97
C GLN A 250 1.98 -19.20 -6.50
N VAL A 251 2.61 -18.02 -6.46
CA VAL A 251 1.92 -16.76 -6.12
C VAL A 251 0.91 -16.39 -7.21
N VAL A 252 1.33 -16.38 -8.48
CA VAL A 252 0.46 -16.02 -9.61
C VAL A 252 -0.78 -16.90 -9.65
N ALA A 253 -0.71 -18.19 -9.28
CA ALA A 253 -1.86 -19.10 -9.25
C ALA A 253 -3.05 -18.53 -8.46
N VAL A 254 -2.80 -17.82 -7.36
CA VAL A 254 -3.84 -17.26 -6.48
C VAL A 254 -4.19 -15.79 -6.76
N MET A 255 -3.49 -15.13 -7.69
CA MET A 255 -3.77 -13.73 -8.05
C MET A 255 -4.99 -13.57 -8.97
N PRO A 256 -5.60 -12.38 -9.06
CA PRO A 256 -6.68 -12.11 -10.02
C PRO A 256 -6.21 -12.22 -11.49
N PRO A 257 -7.15 -12.27 -12.47
CA PRO A 257 -6.81 -12.34 -13.90
C PRO A 257 -5.94 -11.20 -14.42
N LYS A 258 -5.97 -10.04 -13.78
CA LYS A 258 -5.03 -8.94 -14.00
C LYS A 258 -4.34 -8.65 -12.68
N ALA A 259 -3.01 -8.67 -12.68
CA ALA A 259 -2.24 -8.44 -11.46
C ALA A 259 -0.89 -7.77 -11.75
N THR A 260 -0.44 -6.95 -10.79
CA THR A 260 0.93 -6.44 -10.74
C THR A 260 1.78 -7.37 -9.88
N ILE A 261 2.93 -7.82 -10.38
CA ILE A 261 3.92 -8.59 -9.59
C ILE A 261 5.20 -7.77 -9.48
N HIS A 262 5.67 -7.56 -8.25
CA HIS A 262 6.92 -6.88 -7.97
C HIS A 262 8.06 -7.90 -7.83
N LEU A 263 9.19 -7.68 -8.49
CA LEU A 263 10.33 -8.61 -8.43
C LEU A 263 11.55 -8.02 -7.69
N GLY A 264 11.39 -6.84 -7.10
CA GLY A 264 12.45 -6.17 -6.34
C GLY A 264 13.62 -5.80 -7.25
N LEU A 265 14.71 -6.56 -7.09
CA LEU A 265 16.00 -6.48 -7.81
C LEU A 265 16.97 -5.43 -7.28
N ASP A 266 16.63 -4.78 -6.17
CA ASP A 266 17.36 -3.70 -5.52
C ASP A 266 18.61 -4.18 -4.75
N GLU A 267 19.48 -3.21 -4.44
CA GLU A 267 20.56 -3.35 -3.46
C GLU A 267 21.51 -4.55 -3.66
N ALA A 268 21.67 -4.98 -4.92
CA ALA A 268 22.35 -6.22 -5.26
C ALA A 268 23.70 -6.02 -5.98
N ASN A 269 24.65 -6.91 -5.66
CA ASN A 269 25.95 -7.02 -6.31
C ASN A 269 25.94 -8.10 -7.41
N TRP A 270 26.79 -7.91 -8.44
CA TRP A 270 26.77 -8.74 -9.65
C TRP A 270 27.67 -9.97 -9.51
N TYR A 271 27.06 -11.15 -9.37
CA TYR A 271 27.73 -12.45 -9.22
C TYR A 271 27.24 -13.46 -10.28
N PRO A 272 27.68 -13.32 -11.56
CA PRO A 272 27.23 -14.21 -12.63
C PRO A 272 27.79 -15.62 -12.47
N GLY A 273 26.95 -16.61 -12.74
CA GLY A 273 27.33 -18.01 -12.84
C GLY A 273 27.99 -18.34 -14.18
N THR A 274 28.63 -19.50 -14.24
CA THR A 274 29.31 -19.99 -15.45
C THR A 274 28.37 -20.64 -16.48
N ASP A 275 27.10 -20.81 -16.12
CA ASP A 275 26.05 -21.41 -16.95
C ASP A 275 25.29 -20.38 -17.81
N LEU A 276 25.69 -19.11 -17.75
CA LEU A 276 25.15 -18.03 -18.58
C LEU A 276 26.14 -17.62 -19.67
N PRO A 277 25.66 -16.97 -20.75
CA PRO A 277 26.53 -16.36 -21.75
C PRO A 277 27.56 -15.42 -21.10
N ALA A 278 28.79 -15.40 -21.66
CA ALA A 278 29.88 -14.59 -21.11
C ALA A 278 29.59 -13.07 -21.15
N ASP A 279 28.72 -12.65 -22.06
CA ASP A 279 28.25 -11.28 -22.25
C ASP A 279 26.89 -11.01 -21.58
N PHE A 280 26.37 -11.94 -20.77
CA PHE A 280 25.10 -11.75 -20.08
C PHE A 280 25.17 -10.55 -19.15
N THR A 281 24.31 -9.58 -19.40
CA THR A 281 24.24 -8.36 -18.63
C THR A 281 23.03 -8.37 -17.71
N PRO A 282 22.95 -7.41 -16.80
CA PRO A 282 21.82 -7.36 -15.88
C PRO A 282 20.60 -6.68 -16.54
N CYS A 283 20.78 -6.00 -17.67
CA CYS A 283 19.69 -5.66 -18.59
C CYS A 283 19.03 -6.94 -19.12
N ASP A 284 19.84 -7.94 -19.50
CA ASP A 284 19.35 -9.25 -19.94
C ASP A 284 18.66 -10.01 -18.81
N MET A 285 19.11 -9.86 -17.56
CA MET A 285 18.43 -10.41 -16.39
C MET A 285 17.01 -9.84 -16.22
N VAL A 286 16.84 -8.52 -16.32
CA VAL A 286 15.51 -7.89 -16.27
C VAL A 286 14.62 -8.42 -17.39
N LYS A 287 15.17 -8.55 -18.60
CA LYS A 287 14.46 -9.14 -19.74
C LYS A 287 14.04 -10.59 -19.45
N ARG A 288 14.95 -11.40 -18.92
CA ARG A 288 14.68 -12.80 -18.58
C ARG A 288 13.57 -12.92 -17.54
N TYR A 289 13.58 -12.10 -16.50
CA TYR A 289 12.50 -12.09 -15.50
C TYR A 289 11.16 -11.64 -16.07
N TYR A 290 11.17 -10.63 -16.95
CA TYR A 290 9.97 -10.23 -17.67
C TYR A 290 9.41 -11.39 -18.51
N GLU A 291 10.25 -12.10 -19.28
CA GLU A 291 9.84 -13.24 -20.09
C GLU A 291 9.31 -14.41 -19.24
N ILE A 292 9.95 -14.70 -18.10
CA ILE A 292 9.47 -15.68 -17.13
C ILE A 292 8.06 -15.29 -16.65
N LEU A 293 7.86 -14.03 -16.23
CA LEU A 293 6.57 -13.56 -15.76
C LEU A 293 5.49 -13.68 -16.85
N GLN A 294 5.80 -13.25 -18.08
CA GLN A 294 4.84 -13.33 -19.19
C GLN A 294 4.50 -14.78 -19.57
N SER A 295 5.48 -15.70 -19.49
CA SER A 295 5.23 -17.14 -19.68
C SER A 295 4.26 -17.68 -18.64
N ILE A 296 4.50 -17.39 -17.36
CA ILE A 296 3.62 -17.79 -16.25
C ILE A 296 2.22 -17.19 -16.45
N GLY A 297 2.12 -15.92 -16.85
CA GLY A 297 0.86 -15.27 -17.18
C GLY A 297 0.07 -16.05 -18.25
N LYS A 298 0.73 -16.47 -19.33
CA LYS A 298 0.10 -17.30 -20.38
C LYS A 298 -0.38 -18.65 -19.85
N GLU A 299 0.44 -19.34 -19.05
CA GLU A 299 0.10 -20.64 -18.46
C GLU A 299 -1.10 -20.58 -17.52
N HIS A 300 -1.25 -19.48 -16.78
CA HIS A 300 -2.35 -19.25 -15.85
C HIS A 300 -3.52 -18.47 -16.47
N ASN A 301 -3.44 -18.08 -17.75
CA ASN A 301 -4.39 -17.20 -18.44
C ASN A 301 -4.62 -15.86 -17.71
N LYS A 302 -3.54 -15.19 -17.33
CA LYS A 302 -3.51 -13.91 -16.60
C LYS A 302 -2.67 -12.86 -17.33
N GLU A 303 -3.11 -11.62 -17.26
CA GLU A 303 -2.40 -10.44 -17.72
C GLU A 303 -1.56 -9.88 -16.56
N LEU A 304 -0.23 -10.01 -16.66
CA LEU A 304 0.68 -9.66 -15.57
C LEU A 304 1.52 -8.45 -15.93
N THR A 305 1.56 -7.47 -15.04
CA THR A 305 2.43 -6.29 -15.14
C THR A 305 3.65 -6.48 -14.23
N LEU A 306 4.85 -6.31 -14.78
CA LEU A 306 6.09 -6.32 -14.00
C LEU A 306 6.30 -4.96 -13.33
N ARG A 307 6.60 -4.99 -12.04
CA ARG A 307 7.07 -3.84 -11.27
C ARG A 307 8.41 -4.16 -10.62
N ILE A 308 9.33 -3.20 -10.58
CA ILE A 308 10.68 -3.36 -10.02
C ILE A 308 11.15 -2.05 -9.38
N TRP A 309 12.01 -2.16 -8.37
CA TRP A 309 12.71 -1.00 -7.82
C TRP A 309 13.70 -0.44 -8.85
N ALA A 310 13.94 0.87 -8.83
CA ALA A 310 14.77 1.51 -9.85
C ALA A 310 16.29 1.32 -9.63
N ASP A 311 16.70 0.88 -8.44
CA ASP A 311 18.09 0.68 -8.05
C ASP A 311 18.56 -0.77 -8.29
N HIS A 312 18.16 -1.38 -9.41
CA HIS A 312 18.72 -2.66 -9.86
C HIS A 312 20.14 -2.52 -10.45
N GLY A 313 21.07 -1.94 -9.68
CA GLY A 313 22.50 -1.84 -10.02
C GLY A 313 22.83 -0.90 -11.18
N GLY A 314 22.03 0.15 -11.40
CA GLY A 314 22.32 1.23 -12.36
C GLY A 314 22.04 0.91 -13.84
N ARG A 315 21.19 -0.08 -14.13
CA ARG A 315 21.02 -0.64 -15.49
C ARG A 315 19.64 -0.39 -16.05
N THR A 316 19.52 -0.33 -17.36
CA THR A 316 18.30 0.05 -18.05
C THR A 316 17.34 -1.13 -18.16
N VAL A 317 16.04 -0.87 -18.01
CA VAL A 317 15.02 -1.76 -18.56
C VAL A 317 15.21 -1.78 -20.09
N PRO A 318 15.27 -2.95 -20.75
CA PRO A 318 15.41 -3.05 -22.21
C PRO A 318 14.35 -2.21 -22.94
N GLU A 319 14.77 -1.49 -23.98
CA GLU A 319 13.91 -0.53 -24.70
C GLU A 319 12.61 -1.16 -25.23
N ASP A 320 12.69 -2.41 -25.69
CA ASP A 320 11.56 -3.17 -26.22
C ASP A 320 10.48 -3.50 -25.18
N ILE A 321 10.81 -3.48 -23.88
CA ILE A 321 9.86 -3.80 -22.80
C ILE A 321 9.55 -2.61 -21.88
N GLN A 322 10.22 -1.47 -22.01
CA GLN A 322 10.06 -0.30 -21.11
C GLN A 322 8.60 0.16 -20.93
N HIS A 323 7.77 0.03 -21.95
CA HIS A 323 6.35 0.43 -21.89
C HIS A 323 5.47 -0.55 -21.08
N ASN A 324 5.96 -1.76 -20.82
CA ASN A 324 5.25 -2.83 -20.11
C ASN A 324 5.75 -3.04 -18.67
N VAL A 325 6.78 -2.29 -18.25
CA VAL A 325 7.37 -2.36 -16.92
C VAL A 325 7.06 -1.07 -16.17
N ILE A 326 6.76 -1.20 -14.89
CA ILE A 326 6.65 -0.07 -13.96
C ILE A 326 7.94 -0.02 -13.15
N ILE A 327 8.69 1.06 -13.28
CA ILE A 327 9.88 1.28 -12.47
C ILE A 327 9.57 2.11 -11.24
N GLU A 328 10.23 1.82 -10.12
CA GLU A 328 9.95 2.49 -8.86
C GLU A 328 11.22 3.08 -8.23
N PRO A 329 11.56 4.34 -8.55
CA PRO A 329 12.57 5.05 -7.79
C PRO A 329 12.11 5.32 -6.36
N TRP A 330 12.99 5.11 -5.39
CA TRP A 330 12.68 5.37 -3.99
C TRP A 330 13.60 6.41 -3.36
N GLU A 331 13.04 7.16 -2.41
CA GLU A 331 13.76 7.95 -1.39
C GLU A 331 12.78 8.20 -0.24
N TYR A 332 13.20 7.94 0.99
CA TYR A 332 12.33 7.98 2.17
C TYR A 332 12.54 9.22 3.04
N TRP A 333 13.65 9.94 2.88
CA TRP A 333 14.01 11.05 3.74
C TRP A 333 13.81 12.38 3.03
N ILE A 334 13.13 13.33 3.68
CA ILE A 334 12.93 14.66 3.10
C ILE A 334 14.24 15.43 2.90
N GLN A 335 15.28 15.10 3.66
CA GLN A 335 16.63 15.64 3.45
C GLN A 335 17.20 15.28 2.06
N GLN A 336 16.66 14.24 1.41
CA GLN A 336 17.00 13.82 0.06
C GLN A 336 16.08 14.45 -1.01
N ALA A 337 15.37 15.54 -0.70
CA ALA A 337 14.55 16.29 -1.66
C ALA A 337 15.26 16.62 -3.00
N PRO A 338 16.57 16.97 -3.04
CA PRO A 338 17.28 17.11 -4.30
C PRO A 338 17.33 15.82 -5.12
N ALA A 339 17.64 14.67 -4.50
CA ALA A 339 17.65 13.37 -5.16
C ALA A 339 16.24 12.94 -5.63
N ILE A 340 15.21 13.26 -4.83
CA ILE A 340 13.81 13.08 -5.24
C ILE A 340 13.53 13.87 -6.52
N SER A 341 13.91 15.16 -6.55
CA SER A 341 13.70 16.02 -7.72
C SER A 341 14.40 15.50 -8.97
N GLU A 342 15.66 15.06 -8.84
CA GLU A 342 16.42 14.46 -9.92
C GLU A 342 15.75 13.19 -10.46
N LYS A 343 15.26 12.33 -9.57
CA LYS A 343 14.51 11.12 -9.94
C LYS A 343 13.20 11.48 -10.67
N ILE A 344 12.43 12.45 -10.17
CA ILE A 344 11.21 12.92 -10.85
C ILE A 344 11.55 13.38 -12.27
N VAL A 345 12.54 14.28 -12.44
CA VAL A 345 12.95 14.76 -13.77
C VAL A 345 13.39 13.61 -14.68
N LYS A 346 14.21 12.68 -14.16
CA LYS A 346 14.71 11.53 -14.90
C LYS A 346 13.58 10.61 -15.39
N TYR A 347 12.64 10.23 -14.52
CA TYR A 347 11.62 9.24 -14.88
C TYR A 347 10.41 9.86 -15.59
N SER A 348 10.08 11.12 -15.31
CA SER A 348 9.01 11.83 -16.02
C SER A 348 9.37 12.20 -17.46
N SER A 349 10.66 12.23 -17.81
CA SER A 349 11.11 12.47 -19.18
C SER A 349 11.22 11.19 -20.04
N GLN A 350 10.99 10.02 -19.44
CA GLN A 350 11.10 8.72 -20.11
C GLN A 350 9.73 8.19 -20.58
N LYS A 351 9.75 7.25 -21.54
CA LYS A 351 8.53 6.57 -22.00
C LYS A 351 7.98 5.56 -20.99
N MET A 352 8.82 5.12 -20.05
CA MET A 352 8.48 4.11 -19.07
C MET A 352 7.48 4.64 -18.05
N ARG A 353 6.54 3.80 -17.62
CA ARG A 353 5.65 4.11 -16.51
C ARG A 353 6.42 3.99 -15.21
N TRP A 354 6.14 4.86 -14.25
CA TRP A 354 6.86 4.81 -12.97
C TRP A 354 5.97 5.07 -11.77
N MET A 355 6.41 4.60 -10.61
CA MET A 355 5.78 4.88 -9.32
C MET A 355 6.78 5.50 -8.35
N MET A 356 6.28 6.33 -7.43
CA MET A 356 7.09 6.94 -6.39
C MET A 356 7.26 5.94 -5.24
N GLY A 357 8.49 5.48 -4.98
CA GLY A 357 8.87 4.75 -3.77
C GLY A 357 9.06 5.72 -2.61
N ALA A 358 7.97 6.02 -1.92
CA ALA A 358 7.94 6.95 -0.81
C ALA A 358 7.70 6.21 0.51
N GLY A 359 7.29 6.93 1.55
CA GLY A 359 7.01 6.35 2.86
C GLY A 359 8.20 6.48 3.81
N SER A 360 8.58 5.39 4.46
CA SER A 360 9.56 5.42 5.54
C SER A 360 10.46 4.18 5.58
N SER A 361 11.73 4.43 5.86
CA SER A 361 12.70 3.42 6.34
C SER A 361 12.57 3.16 7.84
N GLY A 362 13.35 2.21 8.37
CA GLY A 362 13.38 1.86 9.79
C GLY A 362 13.74 3.01 10.74
N GLY A 363 14.45 4.04 10.27
CA GLY A 363 14.87 5.19 11.07
C GLY A 363 13.73 6.14 11.46
N HIS A 364 12.54 6.00 10.89
CA HIS A 364 11.39 6.86 11.18
C HIS A 364 10.49 6.24 12.26
N PHE A 365 10.90 6.36 13.53
CA PHE A 365 10.21 5.71 14.65
C PHE A 365 8.71 6.05 14.77
N ARG A 366 8.31 7.30 14.48
CA ARG A 366 6.88 7.74 14.51
C ARG A 366 6.20 7.66 13.13
N GLY A 367 6.88 7.10 12.13
CA GLY A 367 6.52 7.25 10.73
C GLY A 367 6.91 8.62 10.19
N ALA A 368 6.95 8.76 8.87
CA ALA A 368 7.25 10.02 8.21
C ALA A 368 6.46 10.14 6.92
N TYR A 369 6.07 11.35 6.58
CA TYR A 369 5.27 11.62 5.38
C TYR A 369 5.80 12.81 4.58
N SER A 370 6.82 13.51 5.06
CA SER A 370 7.39 14.69 4.39
C SER A 370 7.98 14.34 3.02
N ALA A 371 8.70 13.22 2.91
CA ALA A 371 9.19 12.73 1.62
C ALA A 371 8.01 12.35 0.70
N THR A 372 7.00 11.64 1.21
CA THR A 372 5.78 11.28 0.47
C THR A 372 5.03 12.52 -0.05
N ARG A 373 4.88 13.55 0.79
CA ARG A 373 4.32 14.84 0.39
C ARG A 373 5.13 15.44 -0.74
N TYR A 374 6.45 15.50 -0.60
CA TYR A 374 7.34 16.11 -1.57
C TYR A 374 7.27 15.40 -2.93
N TRP A 375 7.35 14.06 -2.94
CA TRP A 375 7.11 13.22 -4.11
C TRP A 375 5.80 13.57 -4.81
N CYS A 376 4.69 13.50 -4.07
CA CYS A 376 3.35 13.74 -4.60
C CYS A 376 3.14 15.19 -5.09
N GLN A 377 3.75 16.18 -4.46
CA GLN A 377 3.61 17.58 -4.90
C GLN A 377 4.43 17.88 -6.16
N ASN A 378 5.64 17.35 -6.25
CA ASN A 378 6.55 17.66 -7.35
C ASN A 378 6.33 16.77 -8.58
N ALA A 379 5.76 15.58 -8.42
CA ALA A 379 5.41 14.70 -9.54
C ALA A 379 4.00 14.99 -10.11
N VAL A 380 3.27 15.98 -9.60
CA VAL A 380 1.85 16.23 -9.95
C VAL A 380 1.61 16.51 -11.44
N ASN A 381 2.62 16.98 -12.18
CA ASN A 381 2.52 17.25 -13.63
C ASN A 381 3.13 16.15 -14.50
N SER A 382 3.50 15.01 -13.91
CA SER A 382 4.05 13.89 -14.66
C SER A 382 2.90 13.05 -15.23
N ASP A 383 2.90 12.83 -16.54
CA ASP A 383 1.82 12.10 -17.22
C ASP A 383 1.99 10.57 -17.14
N ASN A 384 3.23 10.10 -17.05
CA ASN A 384 3.61 8.68 -16.99
C ASN A 384 3.78 8.14 -15.55
N VAL A 385 3.48 8.94 -14.52
CA VAL A 385 3.49 8.48 -13.13
C VAL A 385 2.17 7.76 -12.81
N ASP A 386 2.29 6.47 -12.49
CA ASP A 386 1.16 5.62 -12.14
C ASP A 386 0.62 5.95 -10.75
N GLY A 387 1.52 6.32 -9.83
CA GLY A 387 1.17 6.74 -8.48
C GLY A 387 2.29 6.57 -7.46
N VAL A 388 1.90 6.32 -6.21
CA VAL A 388 2.81 6.32 -5.05
C VAL A 388 2.67 5.05 -4.23
N ASN A 389 3.80 4.56 -3.74
CA ASN A 389 3.91 3.50 -2.75
C ASN A 389 4.46 4.07 -1.46
N ILE A 390 3.68 3.94 -0.39
CA ILE A 390 4.05 4.38 0.95
C ILE A 390 4.59 3.15 1.67
N THR A 391 5.92 3.03 1.74
CA THR A 391 6.57 1.87 2.36
C THR A 391 6.63 1.99 3.88
N MET A 392 6.45 0.85 4.55
CA MET A 392 6.73 0.68 5.97
C MET A 392 7.71 -0.48 6.14
N TRP A 393 8.99 -0.17 6.01
CA TRP A 393 10.09 -1.12 6.17
C TRP A 393 10.33 -1.48 7.63
N LEU A 394 10.86 -2.69 7.89
CA LEU A 394 11.42 -3.18 9.15
C LEU A 394 10.47 -3.35 10.34
N TRP A 395 9.28 -2.76 10.31
CA TRP A 395 8.34 -2.70 11.42
C TRP A 395 7.00 -3.33 11.05
N ASN A 396 6.30 -3.91 12.05
CA ASN A 396 4.85 -4.18 11.98
C ASN A 396 3.99 -3.24 12.84
N ASP A 397 4.59 -2.24 13.47
CA ASP A 397 3.96 -1.26 14.38
C ASP A 397 3.34 -0.08 13.61
N LEU A 398 2.20 -0.38 12.97
CA LEU A 398 1.40 0.60 12.24
C LEU A 398 0.72 1.61 13.16
N GLU A 399 0.36 1.21 14.38
CA GLU A 399 -0.34 2.06 15.34
C GLU A 399 0.47 3.30 15.72
N ARG A 400 1.78 3.17 15.96
CA ARG A 400 2.66 4.31 16.27
C ARG A 400 3.12 5.06 15.03
N ARG A 401 2.91 4.46 13.85
CA ARG A 401 3.33 5.01 12.54
C ARG A 401 2.14 5.40 11.68
N LEU A 402 0.91 5.46 12.21
CA LEU A 402 -0.27 5.67 11.38
C LEU A 402 -0.21 7.02 10.64
N ALA A 403 0.50 8.01 11.18
CA ALA A 403 0.75 9.29 10.52
C ALA A 403 1.41 9.12 9.13
N LEU A 404 2.29 8.13 8.93
CA LEU A 404 2.87 7.78 7.62
C LEU A 404 1.78 7.50 6.59
N LEU A 405 0.88 6.58 6.92
CA LEU A 405 -0.20 6.14 6.03
C LEU A 405 -1.30 7.20 5.91
N PHE A 406 -1.73 7.78 7.03
CA PHE A 406 -2.79 8.77 7.08
C PHE A 406 -2.41 10.00 6.25
N ASN A 407 -1.25 10.62 6.50
CA ASN A 407 -0.79 11.77 5.74
C ASN A 407 -0.35 11.40 4.33
N GLY A 408 0.26 10.23 4.14
CA GLY A 408 0.59 9.76 2.81
C GLY A 408 -0.64 9.62 1.91
N ALA A 409 -1.74 9.05 2.41
CA ALA A 409 -3.00 8.93 1.68
C ALA A 409 -3.61 10.29 1.31
N TYR A 410 -3.43 11.31 2.16
CA TYR A 410 -3.85 12.67 1.88
C TYR A 410 -3.22 13.21 0.59
N TYR A 411 -1.88 13.16 0.53
CA TYR A 411 -1.12 13.68 -0.62
C TYR A 411 -1.18 12.74 -1.83
N ALA A 412 -1.36 11.44 -1.63
CA ALA A 412 -1.59 10.48 -2.70
C ALA A 412 -2.94 10.70 -3.42
N TRP A 413 -3.95 11.19 -2.71
CA TRP A 413 -5.24 11.52 -3.31
C TRP A 413 -5.25 12.93 -3.92
N ASN A 414 -4.86 13.93 -3.12
CA ASN A 414 -4.87 15.33 -3.51
C ASN A 414 -3.57 16.04 -3.08
N PRO A 415 -2.52 16.02 -3.91
CA PRO A 415 -1.24 16.63 -3.57
C PRO A 415 -1.31 18.15 -3.42
N LEU A 416 -2.28 18.79 -4.08
CA LEU A 416 -2.48 20.24 -4.09
C LEU A 416 -3.71 20.65 -3.26
N ALA A 417 -4.01 19.87 -2.22
CA ALA A 417 -5.16 20.13 -1.36
C ALA A 417 -5.13 21.54 -0.77
N LYS A 418 -6.29 22.19 -0.71
CA LYS A 418 -6.44 23.58 -0.25
C LYS A 418 -6.91 23.68 1.20
N SER A 419 -6.47 22.77 2.06
CA SER A 419 -6.69 22.91 3.50
C SER A 419 -5.76 23.98 4.08
N ASP A 420 -6.15 24.58 5.20
CA ASP A 420 -5.39 25.67 5.82
C ASP A 420 -4.01 25.24 6.37
N PHE A 421 -3.70 23.94 6.37
CA PHE A 421 -2.43 23.39 6.84
C PHE A 421 -1.60 22.70 5.75
N SER A 422 -2.13 22.53 4.53
CA SER A 422 -1.46 21.74 3.48
C SER A 422 -0.12 22.31 3.02
N HIS A 423 0.10 23.61 3.26
CA HIS A 423 1.29 24.37 2.90
C HIS A 423 2.32 24.48 4.05
N LEU A 424 2.01 24.01 5.26
CA LEU A 424 2.93 24.12 6.40
C LEU A 424 4.11 23.17 6.19
N GLU A 425 5.30 23.70 5.98
CA GLU A 425 6.54 22.91 5.84
C GLU A 425 7.12 22.46 7.19
N ASP A 426 6.86 23.23 8.26
CA ASP A 426 7.25 22.86 9.62
C ASP A 426 6.38 21.69 10.11
N ILE A 427 7.05 20.59 10.47
CA ILE A 427 6.37 19.33 10.80
C ILE A 427 5.58 19.44 12.11
N GLU A 428 6.07 20.19 13.10
CA GLU A 428 5.38 20.35 14.38
C GLU A 428 4.11 21.20 14.21
N ALA A 429 4.20 22.29 13.44
CA ALA A 429 3.06 23.11 13.09
C ALA A 429 2.00 22.33 12.29
N TYR A 430 2.45 21.44 11.39
CA TYR A 430 1.57 20.55 10.65
C TYR A 430 0.89 19.53 11.57
N ASP A 431 1.66 18.83 12.39
CA ASP A 431 1.16 17.81 13.32
C ASP A 431 0.16 18.38 14.34
N LEU A 432 0.39 19.61 14.81
CA LEU A 432 -0.55 20.33 15.67
C LEU A 432 -1.94 20.47 15.04
N LYS A 433 -2.02 20.59 13.71
CA LYS A 433 -3.29 20.67 12.98
C LYS A 433 -3.87 19.29 12.69
N VAL A 434 -3.02 18.33 12.32
CA VAL A 434 -3.48 17.05 11.76
C VAL A 434 -3.72 15.98 12.81
N PHE A 435 -2.93 15.87 13.88
CA PHE A 435 -3.13 14.82 14.88
C PHE A 435 -4.51 14.86 15.53
N PRO A 436 -5.10 16.02 15.87
CA PRO A 436 -6.48 16.08 16.33
C PRO A 436 -7.50 15.53 15.32
N ILE A 437 -7.24 15.70 14.02
CA ILE A 437 -8.08 15.16 12.93
C ILE A 437 -7.90 13.64 12.84
N MET A 438 -6.65 13.15 12.88
CA MET A 438 -6.33 11.73 12.84
C MET A 438 -6.93 10.98 14.03
N TYR A 439 -6.79 11.48 15.26
CA TYR A 439 -7.38 10.84 16.45
C TYR A 439 -8.90 10.87 16.43
N TRP A 440 -9.49 11.99 15.98
CA TRP A 440 -10.94 12.04 15.75
C TRP A 440 -11.36 10.98 14.72
N TRP A 441 -10.62 10.83 13.63
CA TRP A 441 -10.90 9.83 12.62
C TRP A 441 -10.77 8.40 13.19
N GLN A 442 -9.69 8.07 13.90
CA GLN A 442 -9.51 6.75 14.52
C GLN A 442 -10.63 6.40 15.51
N SER A 443 -11.10 7.38 16.31
CA SER A 443 -12.19 7.15 17.27
C SER A 443 -13.54 6.82 16.61
N ASN A 444 -13.74 7.18 15.34
CA ASN A 444 -14.99 6.94 14.61
C ASN A 444 -14.88 5.81 13.59
N PHE A 445 -13.67 5.53 13.09
CA PHE A 445 -13.36 4.43 12.19
C PHE A 445 -12.51 3.41 12.95
N ARG A 446 -13.21 2.60 13.75
CA ARG A 446 -12.61 1.69 14.74
C ARG A 446 -11.55 0.74 14.17
N ASP A 447 -11.58 0.45 12.87
CA ASP A 447 -10.55 -0.39 12.28
C ASP A 447 -9.13 0.16 12.43
N ALA A 448 -8.99 1.48 12.56
CA ALA A 448 -7.74 2.17 12.80
C ALA A 448 -7.53 2.58 14.27
N PHE A 449 -8.37 2.11 15.19
CA PHE A 449 -8.21 2.39 16.61
C PHE A 449 -7.00 1.63 17.15
N VAL A 450 -6.21 2.29 18.02
CA VAL A 450 -4.90 1.80 18.48
C VAL A 450 -5.01 0.41 19.08
N ASP A 451 -5.90 0.20 20.06
CA ASP A 451 -6.07 -1.09 20.72
C ASP A 451 -6.49 -2.22 19.76
N ASP A 452 -7.27 -1.89 18.73
CA ASP A 452 -7.73 -2.85 17.73
C ASP A 452 -6.60 -3.24 16.76
N ILE A 453 -5.73 -2.29 16.39
CA ILE A 453 -4.50 -2.57 15.62
C ILE A 453 -3.55 -3.42 16.46
N GLU A 454 -3.23 -3.01 17.69
CA GLU A 454 -2.30 -3.71 18.57
C GLU A 454 -2.73 -5.15 18.84
N ARG A 455 -4.02 -5.37 19.13
CA ARG A 455 -4.58 -6.70 19.36
C ARG A 455 -4.36 -7.63 18.16
N ASP A 456 -4.61 -7.14 16.95
CA ASP A 456 -4.58 -7.96 15.74
C ASP A 456 -3.16 -8.09 15.16
N ARG A 457 -2.26 -7.15 15.44
CA ARG A 457 -0.86 -7.11 14.94
C ARG A 457 -0.05 -8.33 15.35
N GLY A 458 -0.31 -8.89 16.54
CA GLY A 458 0.52 -9.95 17.12
C GLY A 458 1.78 -9.40 17.80
N PRO A 459 2.88 -10.18 17.88
CA PRO A 459 4.09 -9.72 18.56
C PRO A 459 4.80 -8.62 17.76
N LEU A 460 5.40 -7.65 18.46
CA LEU A 460 6.17 -6.59 17.82
C LEU A 460 7.52 -7.15 17.40
N VAL A 461 7.80 -7.09 16.10
CA VAL A 461 9.02 -7.61 15.50
C VAL A 461 9.69 -6.49 14.73
N TYR A 462 10.99 -6.33 14.97
CA TYR A 462 11.86 -5.42 14.25
C TYR A 462 13.06 -6.21 13.71
N ASN A 463 13.30 -6.12 12.42
CA ASN A 463 14.43 -6.75 11.74
C ASN A 463 14.63 -8.25 12.06
N GLY A 464 13.54 -9.02 12.14
CA GLY A 464 13.59 -10.45 12.43
C GLY A 464 13.63 -10.83 13.91
N PHE A 465 13.66 -9.87 14.84
CA PHE A 465 13.73 -10.11 16.28
C PHE A 465 12.51 -9.59 17.02
N TYR A 466 12.08 -10.35 18.04
CA TYR A 466 10.98 -9.92 18.91
C TYR A 466 11.42 -8.74 19.77
N LEU A 467 10.69 -7.62 19.67
CA LEU A 467 11.06 -6.39 20.37
C LEU A 467 10.60 -6.37 21.83
N TRP A 468 9.53 -7.09 22.20
CA TRP A 468 9.01 -7.08 23.58
C TRP A 468 8.43 -8.44 24.02
N GLY A 469 8.09 -8.53 25.30
CA GLY A 469 7.44 -9.69 25.90
C GLY A 469 8.38 -10.87 26.17
N LYS A 470 7.82 -12.07 26.35
CA LYS A 470 8.57 -13.28 26.77
C LYS A 470 9.68 -13.73 25.80
N ASN A 471 9.62 -13.28 24.55
CA ASN A 471 10.57 -13.62 23.51
C ASN A 471 11.51 -12.45 23.18
N HIS A 472 11.49 -11.34 23.93
CA HIS A 472 12.34 -10.18 23.70
C HIS A 472 13.79 -10.57 23.37
N GLY A 473 14.32 -9.99 22.29
CA GLY A 473 15.67 -10.23 21.79
C GLY A 473 15.89 -11.57 21.08
N LYS A 474 14.92 -12.49 21.13
CA LYS A 474 15.02 -13.76 20.41
C LYS A 474 14.70 -13.55 18.92
N PRO A 475 15.35 -14.31 18.02
CA PRO A 475 14.99 -14.32 16.62
C PRO A 475 13.61 -14.94 16.41
N VAL A 476 12.90 -14.50 15.38
CA VAL A 476 11.64 -15.11 14.94
C VAL A 476 11.89 -16.46 14.26
N ALA A 477 12.96 -16.56 13.48
CA ALA A 477 13.38 -17.77 12.77
C ALA A 477 14.92 -17.89 12.74
N PRO A 478 15.51 -19.08 12.53
CA PRO A 478 16.95 -19.26 12.43
C PRO A 478 17.60 -18.41 11.33
N THR A 479 16.87 -18.13 10.24
CA THR A 479 17.29 -17.24 9.15
C THR A 479 17.61 -15.82 9.62
N ALA A 480 16.91 -15.30 10.64
CA ALA A 480 17.15 -13.96 11.15
C ALA A 480 18.53 -13.81 11.80
N ILE A 481 19.02 -14.86 12.48
CA ILE A 481 20.41 -14.88 12.98
C ILE A 481 21.38 -14.98 11.80
N ALA A 482 21.08 -15.86 10.83
CA ALA A 482 21.98 -16.14 9.72
C ALA A 482 22.13 -14.97 8.74
N ALA A 483 21.11 -14.10 8.65
CA ALA A 483 21.12 -12.91 7.81
C ALA A 483 22.31 -12.00 8.13
N ASN A 484 22.67 -11.88 9.41
CA ASN A 484 23.79 -11.07 9.88
C ASN A 484 23.78 -9.61 9.39
N THR A 485 22.60 -9.11 9.02
CA THR A 485 22.34 -7.72 8.58
C THR A 485 22.35 -6.74 9.75
N THR A 486 22.35 -7.25 10.99
CA THR A 486 22.38 -6.48 12.24
C THR A 486 23.79 -6.16 12.76
N ASP A 487 24.86 -6.61 12.10
CA ASP A 487 26.23 -6.39 12.60
C ASP A 487 26.52 -4.88 12.78
N GLY A 488 26.62 -4.47 14.05
CA GLY A 488 26.74 -3.08 14.51
C GLY A 488 25.66 -2.61 15.48
N HIS A 489 24.55 -3.34 15.64
CA HIS A 489 23.52 -3.08 16.64
C HIS A 489 23.42 -4.25 17.62
N ASP A 490 23.94 -4.05 18.83
CA ASP A 490 23.80 -5.02 19.92
C ASP A 490 22.56 -4.69 20.74
N TYR A 491 21.39 -5.11 20.25
CA TYR A 491 20.10 -4.88 20.94
C TYR A 491 20.01 -5.53 22.33
N LEU A 492 20.95 -6.41 22.68
CA LEU A 492 21.01 -7.06 24.00
C LEU A 492 21.90 -6.30 24.99
N ASN A 493 22.86 -5.49 24.52
CA ASN A 493 23.83 -4.77 25.35
C ASN A 493 23.78 -3.24 25.22
N GLU A 494 22.97 -2.68 24.31
CA GLU A 494 22.68 -1.24 24.26
C GLU A 494 21.59 -0.89 25.29
N HIS A 495 22.03 -0.66 26.54
CA HIS A 495 21.22 -0.21 27.68
C HIS A 495 20.83 1.28 27.62
#